data_AF-A0A258K0H4-F1
#
_entry.id   AF-A0A258K0H4-F1
#
_cell.length_a   1.000
_cell.length_b   1.000
_cell.length_c   1.000
_cell.angle_alpha   90.00
_cell.angle_beta   90.00
_cell.angle_gamma   90.00
#
_symmetry.space_group_name_H-M   'P 1'
#
loop_
_entity.id
_entity.type
_entity.pdbx_description
1 polymer ?
#
loop_
_entity_poly.entity_id
_entity_poly.type
_entity_poly.pdbx_seq_one_letter_code
_entity_poly.pdbx_strand_id
1 'polypeptide(L)'
;AEFLSDKPKFAEVADGFLEFIADDTLVIHNAAFDIGFLNAELDRAGRPVIRRDRVVDTLALARRKHPGGPNSLDVLMNRYGIDSSRRVKHGALLDSELLAEVYSELLGGRQAMLVGLVEEESAAPRLIAVEPVAARQRPVPLPSRLTEADLSAHAAFMAGIGDKAIWNTYLPKPEETGAA
;
A
#
# COMPACT_ATOMS: atom_id res chain seq x y z
N ALA A 1 -17.73 -8.22 -35.72
CA ALA A 1 -17.50 -6.93 -36.43
C ALA A 1 -18.81 -6.28 -36.86
N GLU A 2 -19.80 -7.05 -37.32
CA GLU A 2 -21.11 -6.53 -37.78
C GLU A 2 -21.95 -5.82 -36.69
N PHE A 3 -21.74 -6.12 -35.41
CA PHE A 3 -22.46 -5.45 -34.30
C PHE A 3 -22.13 -3.95 -34.12
N LEU A 4 -20.96 -3.52 -34.59
CA LEU A 4 -20.46 -2.15 -34.40
C LEU A 4 -20.56 -1.30 -35.67
N SER A 5 -20.99 -1.86 -36.80
CA SER A 5 -20.99 -1.16 -38.09
C SER A 5 -22.03 -0.05 -38.19
N ASP A 6 -23.11 -0.14 -37.40
CA ASP A 6 -24.20 0.83 -37.32
C ASP A 6 -24.02 1.85 -36.18
N LYS A 7 -22.93 1.76 -35.41
CA LYS A 7 -22.67 2.60 -34.24
C LYS A 7 -21.93 3.89 -34.63
N PRO A 8 -22.19 5.02 -33.93
CA PRO A 8 -21.54 6.29 -34.25
C PRO A 8 -20.03 6.21 -34.03
N LYS A 9 -19.28 7.03 -34.76
CA LYS A 9 -17.83 7.16 -34.54
C LYS A 9 -17.57 7.91 -33.23
N PHE A 10 -16.37 7.72 -32.66
CA PHE A 10 -15.99 8.40 -31.43
C PHE A 10 -16.12 9.93 -31.52
N ALA A 11 -15.68 10.53 -32.64
CA ALA A 11 -15.78 11.99 -32.84
C ALA A 11 -17.21 12.54 -32.76
N GLU A 12 -18.23 11.72 -33.04
CA GLU A 12 -19.65 12.12 -32.96
C GLU A 12 -20.20 12.07 -31.54
N VAL A 13 -19.57 11.28 -30.65
CA VAL A 13 -19.99 11.11 -29.24
C VAL A 13 -19.03 11.73 -28.24
N ALA A 14 -17.87 12.25 -28.69
CA ALA A 14 -16.80 12.75 -27.85
C ALA A 14 -17.27 13.89 -26.93
N ASP A 15 -18.08 14.81 -27.44
CA ASP A 15 -18.60 15.94 -26.65
C ASP A 15 -19.54 15.47 -25.54
N GLY A 16 -20.47 14.56 -25.85
CA GLY A 16 -21.36 13.98 -24.84
C GLY A 16 -20.61 13.12 -23.82
N PHE A 17 -19.53 12.45 -24.23
CA PHE A 17 -18.67 11.72 -23.31
C PHE A 17 -17.91 12.66 -22.36
N LEU A 18 -17.35 13.76 -22.87
CA LEU A 18 -16.67 14.76 -22.06
C LEU A 18 -17.62 15.45 -21.07
N GLU A 19 -18.86 15.73 -21.49
CA GLU A 19 -19.91 16.26 -20.62
C GLU A 19 -20.31 15.24 -19.53
N PHE A 20 -20.41 13.95 -19.89
CA PHE A 20 -20.74 12.90 -18.94
C PHE A 20 -19.68 12.74 -17.82
N ILE A 21 -18.40 12.78 -18.17
CA ILE A 21 -17.32 12.66 -17.17
C ILE A 21 -17.01 13.99 -16.46
N ALA A 22 -17.45 15.12 -17.02
CA ALA A 22 -17.27 16.48 -16.52
C ALA A 22 -15.92 16.70 -15.82
N ASP A 23 -15.93 17.03 -14.52
CA ASP A 23 -14.76 17.20 -13.65
C ASP A 23 -14.57 16.05 -12.65
N ASP A 24 -15.30 14.95 -12.80
CA ASP A 24 -15.26 13.82 -11.89
C ASP A 24 -13.92 13.05 -11.92
N THR A 25 -13.66 12.33 -10.84
CA THR A 25 -12.50 11.44 -10.72
C THR A 25 -12.79 10.12 -11.43
N LEU A 26 -11.91 9.74 -12.36
CA LEU A 26 -12.05 8.53 -13.14
C LEU A 26 -11.34 7.36 -12.44
N VAL A 27 -12.12 6.40 -11.97
CA VAL A 27 -11.62 5.16 -11.37
C VAL A 27 -11.54 4.08 -12.45
N ILE A 28 -10.32 3.65 -12.79
CA ILE A 28 -10.08 2.71 -13.90
C ILE A 28 -9.15 1.58 -13.43
N HIS A 29 -9.40 0.36 -13.89
CA HIS A 29 -8.50 -0.76 -13.66
C HIS A 29 -7.46 -0.84 -14.77
N ASN A 30 -6.18 -0.66 -14.44
CA ASN A 30 -5.10 -0.52 -15.42
C ASN A 30 -5.26 0.76 -16.27
N ALA A 31 -5.43 1.89 -15.60
CA ALA A 31 -5.80 3.17 -16.23
C ALA A 31 -4.88 3.63 -17.37
N ALA A 32 -3.63 3.17 -17.42
CA ALA A 32 -2.70 3.50 -18.51
C ALA A 32 -3.22 3.04 -19.88
N PHE A 33 -3.98 1.94 -19.94
CA PHE A 33 -4.56 1.43 -21.18
C PHE A 33 -5.68 2.34 -21.67
N ASP A 34 -6.77 2.46 -20.89
CA ASP A 34 -7.96 3.20 -21.27
C ASP A 34 -7.69 4.70 -21.50
N ILE A 35 -6.91 5.34 -20.62
CA ILE A 35 -6.54 6.75 -20.80
C ILE A 35 -5.65 6.94 -22.03
N GLY A 36 -4.79 5.97 -22.35
CA GLY A 36 -4.00 6.01 -23.58
C GLY A 36 -4.88 5.99 -24.82
N PHE A 37 -5.89 5.12 -24.85
CA PHE A 37 -6.87 5.05 -25.93
C PHE A 37 -7.76 6.29 -26.01
N LEU A 38 -8.34 6.72 -24.88
CA LEU A 38 -9.21 7.89 -24.84
C LEU A 38 -8.46 9.16 -25.25
N ASN A 39 -7.24 9.39 -24.75
CA ASN A 39 -6.49 10.58 -25.11
C ASN A 39 -6.06 10.57 -26.57
N ALA A 40 -5.74 9.41 -27.15
CA ALA A 40 -5.44 9.31 -28.58
C ALA A 40 -6.67 9.63 -29.45
N GLU A 41 -7.85 9.17 -29.06
CA GLU A 41 -9.09 9.44 -29.79
C GLU A 41 -9.59 10.88 -29.59
N LEU A 42 -9.43 11.45 -28.39
CA LEU A 42 -9.72 12.86 -28.10
C LEU A 42 -8.80 13.79 -28.90
N ASP A 43 -7.50 13.47 -28.98
CA ASP A 43 -6.54 14.22 -29.79
C ASP A 43 -6.91 14.19 -31.28
N ARG A 44 -7.30 13.02 -31.81
CA ARG A 44 -7.81 12.87 -33.18
C ARG A 44 -9.09 13.67 -33.43
N ALA A 45 -9.95 13.81 -32.42
CA ALA A 45 -11.18 14.60 -32.48
C ALA A 45 -10.95 16.10 -32.22
N GLY A 46 -9.70 16.54 -31.96
CA GLY A 46 -9.38 17.93 -31.64
C GLY A 46 -9.99 18.39 -30.32
N ARG A 47 -10.05 17.51 -29.33
CA ARG A 47 -10.64 17.74 -28.00
C ARG A 47 -9.58 17.72 -26.90
N PRO A 48 -9.84 18.37 -25.75
CA PRO A 48 -8.90 18.35 -24.64
C PRO A 48 -8.70 16.93 -24.12
N VAL A 49 -7.44 16.58 -23.83
CA VAL A 49 -7.07 15.28 -23.27
C VAL A 49 -7.39 15.19 -21.79
N ILE A 50 -7.69 13.98 -21.32
CA ILE A 50 -7.91 13.67 -19.91
C ILE A 50 -6.56 13.72 -19.19
N ARG A 51 -6.49 14.56 -18.17
CA ARG A 51 -5.30 14.74 -17.35
C ARG A 51 -5.16 13.60 -16.34
N ARG A 52 -3.92 13.19 -16.07
CA ARG A 52 -3.61 12.06 -15.17
C ARG A 52 -3.92 12.32 -13.70
N ASP A 53 -3.96 13.58 -13.28
CA ASP A 53 -4.31 14.02 -11.93
C ASP A 53 -5.76 13.65 -11.55
N ARG A 54 -6.66 13.50 -12.54
CA ARG A 54 -8.06 13.09 -12.35
C ARG A 54 -8.28 11.58 -12.36
N VAL A 55 -7.22 10.78 -12.51
CA VAL A 55 -7.33 9.34 -12.76
C VAL A 55 -6.81 8.54 -11.58
N VAL A 56 -7.64 7.64 -11.07
CA VAL A 56 -7.30 6.69 -10.02
C VAL A 56 -7.14 5.30 -10.63
N ASP A 57 -5.92 4.78 -10.59
CA ASP A 57 -5.63 3.41 -11.02
C ASP A 57 -5.87 2.40 -9.89
N THR A 58 -6.94 1.63 -10.03
CA THR A 58 -7.29 0.58 -9.06
C THR A 58 -6.31 -0.58 -9.07
N LEU A 59 -5.58 -0.82 -10.16
CA LEU A 59 -4.54 -1.85 -10.19
C LEU A 59 -3.35 -1.45 -9.32
N ALA A 60 -2.95 -0.17 -9.37
CA ALA A 60 -1.92 0.36 -8.48
C ALA A 60 -2.36 0.30 -7.01
N LEU A 61 -3.63 0.61 -6.72
CA LEU A 61 -4.20 0.45 -5.39
C LEU A 61 -4.19 -1.01 -4.91
N ALA A 62 -4.62 -1.93 -5.77
CA ALA A 62 -4.64 -3.35 -5.49
C ALA A 62 -3.24 -3.91 -5.21
N ARG A 63 -2.22 -3.51 -6.00
CA ARG A 63 -0.83 -3.90 -5.80
C ARG A 63 -0.26 -3.43 -4.46
N ARG A 64 -0.67 -2.26 -3.98
CA ARG A 64 -0.28 -1.75 -2.65
C ARG A 64 -0.95 -2.53 -1.53
N LYS A 65 -2.23 -2.86 -1.67
CA LYS A 65 -3.01 -3.59 -0.65
C LYS A 65 -2.66 -5.09 -0.60
N HIS A 66 -2.40 -5.71 -1.75
CA HIS A 66 -2.10 -7.13 -1.89
C HIS A 66 -0.77 -7.31 -2.66
N PRO A 67 0.38 -7.06 -2.00
CA PRO A 67 1.68 -7.23 -2.63
C PRO A 67 1.97 -8.71 -2.93
N GLY A 68 2.64 -8.98 -4.06
CA GLY A 68 3.09 -10.33 -4.43
C GLY A 68 2.03 -11.27 -4.99
N GLY A 69 0.76 -10.85 -5.07
CA GLY A 69 -0.33 -11.63 -5.66
C GLY A 69 -0.79 -11.12 -7.04
N PRO A 70 -1.52 -11.94 -7.82
CA PRO A 70 -2.23 -11.47 -8.99
C PRO A 70 -3.31 -10.46 -8.55
N ASN A 71 -3.39 -9.34 -9.26
CA ASN A 71 -4.27 -8.22 -8.95
C ASN A 71 -5.22 -7.88 -10.13
N SER A 72 -5.58 -8.88 -10.93
CA SER A 72 -6.60 -8.71 -11.97
C SER A 72 -7.98 -8.53 -11.33
N LEU A 73 -8.89 -7.86 -12.04
CA LEU A 73 -10.27 -7.65 -11.59
C LEU A 73 -10.94 -8.96 -11.13
N ASP A 74 -10.77 -10.06 -11.88
CA ASP A 74 -11.33 -11.38 -11.54
C ASP A 74 -10.81 -11.92 -10.21
N VAL A 75 -9.50 -11.76 -9.95
CA VAL A 75 -8.91 -12.19 -8.70
C VAL A 75 -9.39 -11.33 -7.54
N LEU A 76 -9.57 -10.03 -7.77
CA LEU A 76 -10.10 -9.12 -6.75
C LEU A 76 -11.55 -9.44 -6.42
N MET A 77 -12.40 -9.68 -7.43
CA MET A 77 -13.80 -10.09 -7.21
C MET A 77 -13.87 -11.37 -6.38
N ASN A 78 -13.11 -12.40 -6.74
CA ASN A 78 -13.07 -13.65 -5.99
C ASN A 78 -12.54 -13.45 -4.56
N ARG A 79 -11.52 -12.60 -4.38
CA ARG A 79 -10.95 -12.30 -3.06
C ARG A 79 -11.95 -11.60 -2.13
N TYR A 80 -12.78 -10.72 -2.69
CA TYR A 80 -13.77 -9.96 -1.93
C TYR A 80 -15.14 -10.63 -1.87
N GLY A 81 -15.32 -11.81 -2.47
CA GLY A 81 -16.58 -12.54 -2.49
C GLY A 81 -17.68 -11.84 -3.30
N ILE A 82 -17.29 -11.04 -4.31
CA ILE A 82 -18.21 -10.36 -5.22
C ILE A 82 -18.67 -11.37 -6.27
N ASP A 83 -19.99 -11.53 -6.41
CA ASP A 83 -20.58 -12.50 -7.33
C ASP A 83 -20.45 -12.05 -8.79
N SER A 84 -19.62 -12.77 -9.55
CA SER A 84 -19.45 -12.56 -10.99
C SER A 84 -20.42 -13.38 -11.85
N SER A 85 -21.42 -14.06 -11.27
CA SER A 85 -22.38 -14.90 -12.01
C SER A 85 -23.16 -14.15 -13.10
N ARG A 86 -23.32 -12.84 -12.94
CA ARG A 86 -23.96 -11.95 -13.94
C ARG A 86 -23.10 -11.72 -15.19
N ARG A 87 -21.82 -12.13 -15.16
CA ARG A 87 -20.84 -11.92 -16.22
C ARG A 87 -20.90 -13.01 -17.28
N VAL A 88 -22.01 -13.10 -18.01
CA VAL A 88 -22.20 -14.08 -19.10
C VAL A 88 -21.49 -13.65 -20.39
N LYS A 89 -21.27 -12.35 -20.58
CA LYS A 89 -20.41 -11.78 -21.63
C LYS A 89 -19.66 -10.59 -21.03
N HIS A 90 -18.34 -10.58 -21.13
CA HIS A 90 -17.48 -9.48 -20.69
C HIS A 90 -17.96 -8.16 -21.31
N GLY A 91 -18.75 -7.39 -20.55
CA GLY A 91 -19.33 -6.13 -21.00
C GLY A 91 -18.71 -5.01 -20.20
N ALA A 92 -18.21 -3.97 -20.87
CA ALA A 92 -17.56 -2.84 -20.21
C ALA A 92 -18.46 -2.17 -19.16
N LEU A 93 -19.78 -2.16 -19.37
CA LEU A 93 -20.75 -1.65 -18.41
C LEU A 93 -20.75 -2.46 -17.11
N LEU A 94 -20.92 -3.79 -17.21
CA LEU A 94 -20.93 -4.67 -16.05
C LEU A 94 -19.58 -4.67 -15.34
N ASP A 95 -18.47 -4.65 -16.09
CA ASP A 95 -17.12 -4.55 -15.52
C ASP A 95 -16.91 -3.23 -14.78
N SER A 96 -17.55 -2.13 -15.21
CA SER A 96 -17.52 -0.83 -14.51
C SER A 96 -18.32 -0.87 -13.20
N GLU A 97 -19.48 -1.53 -13.19
CA GLU A 97 -20.28 -1.74 -11.97
C GLU A 97 -19.52 -2.60 -10.94
N LEU A 98 -18.95 -3.73 -11.38
CA LEU A 98 -18.15 -4.61 -10.53
C LEU A 98 -16.88 -3.93 -10.03
N LEU A 99 -16.24 -3.09 -10.86
CA LEU A 99 -15.09 -2.31 -10.45
C LEU A 99 -15.45 -1.33 -9.33
N ALA A 100 -16.65 -0.73 -9.34
CA ALA A 100 -17.08 0.15 -8.26
C ALA A 100 -17.24 -0.60 -6.92
N GLU A 101 -17.75 -1.83 -6.95
CA GLU A 101 -17.81 -2.71 -5.77
C GLU A 101 -16.41 -3.07 -5.27
N VAL A 102 -15.52 -3.53 -6.17
CA VAL A 102 -14.12 -3.85 -5.85
C VAL A 102 -13.38 -2.63 -5.29
N TYR A 103 -13.60 -1.46 -5.87
CA TYR A 103 -12.98 -0.21 -5.42
C TYR A 103 -13.42 0.16 -4.01
N SER A 104 -14.70 0.00 -3.69
CA SER A 104 -15.24 0.20 -2.34
C SER A 104 -14.58 -0.73 -1.32
N GLU A 105 -14.39 -2.01 -1.67
CA GLU A 105 -13.68 -2.99 -0.82
C GLU A 105 -12.16 -2.72 -0.73
N LEU A 106 -11.54 -2.18 -1.79
CA LEU A 106 -10.15 -1.74 -1.78
C LEU A 106 -9.92 -0.57 -0.82
N LEU A 107 -10.85 0.38 -0.74
CA LEU A 107 -10.77 1.52 0.18
C LEU A 107 -11.04 1.15 1.66
N GLY A 108 -11.57 -0.03 1.94
CA GLY A 108 -11.82 -0.46 3.33
C GLY A 108 -13.19 -1.07 3.58
N GLY A 109 -14.01 -1.24 2.54
CA GLY A 109 -15.34 -1.83 2.64
C GLY A 109 -16.34 -0.93 3.38
N ARG A 110 -17.61 -1.34 3.40
CA ARG A 110 -18.71 -0.68 4.14
C ARG A 110 -18.38 -0.60 5.63
N GLN A 111 -17.65 0.42 6.06
CA GLN A 111 -17.44 0.74 7.47
C GLN A 111 -18.74 1.28 8.09
N ALA A 112 -19.75 0.42 8.26
CA ALA A 112 -20.95 0.74 9.04
C ALA A 112 -20.70 0.68 10.55
N MET A 113 -19.49 0.35 11.00
CA MET A 113 -19.21 0.06 12.41
C MET A 113 -17.81 0.54 12.78
N LEU A 114 -17.59 1.87 12.76
CA LEU A 114 -16.56 2.58 13.56
C LEU A 114 -16.49 4.10 13.23
N VAL A 115 -17.61 4.81 13.29
CA VAL A 115 -17.67 6.30 13.17
C VAL A 115 -17.14 6.99 14.46
N GLY A 116 -16.21 6.37 15.18
CA GLY A 116 -15.64 6.88 16.44
C GLY A 116 -14.16 6.58 16.65
N LEU A 117 -13.48 5.96 15.68
CA LEU A 117 -12.01 5.76 15.68
C LEU A 117 -11.33 6.33 14.42
N VAL A 118 -12.04 7.16 13.64
CA VAL A 118 -11.39 7.92 12.58
C VAL A 118 -10.68 9.09 13.24
N GLU A 119 -9.41 8.88 13.61
CA GLU A 119 -8.47 9.99 13.64
C GLU A 119 -8.49 10.63 12.24
N GLU A 120 -8.68 11.95 12.20
CA GLU A 120 -8.76 12.73 10.98
C GLU A 120 -7.62 12.40 10.01
N GLU A 121 -7.96 12.41 8.73
CA GLU A 121 -7.10 12.10 7.60
C GLU A 121 -5.70 12.70 7.74
N SER A 122 -4.69 11.82 7.77
CA SER A 122 -3.34 12.19 7.40
C SER A 122 -3.37 12.72 5.96
N ALA A 123 -3.37 14.05 5.83
CA ALA A 123 -2.77 14.71 4.69
C ALA A 123 -1.44 14.01 4.34
N ALA A 124 -1.12 13.93 3.04
CA ALA A 124 0.10 13.30 2.49
C ALA A 124 1.25 13.31 3.48
N PRO A 125 2.02 12.20 3.64
CA PRO A 125 3.12 12.19 4.59
C PRO A 125 4.10 13.27 4.14
N ARG A 126 3.98 14.48 4.72
CA ARG A 126 5.16 15.20 5.14
C ARG A 126 5.92 14.13 5.89
N LEU A 127 7.13 13.84 5.43
CA LEU A 127 8.12 13.24 6.30
C LEU A 127 8.07 14.11 7.55
N ILE A 128 7.31 13.69 8.55
CA ILE A 128 7.52 14.14 9.91
C ILE A 128 8.96 13.71 10.07
N ALA A 129 9.87 14.68 10.06
CA ALA A 129 11.15 14.48 10.70
C ALA A 129 10.75 14.10 12.12
N VAL A 130 10.59 12.78 12.35
CA VAL A 130 10.56 12.22 13.68
C VAL A 130 11.98 12.47 14.11
N GLU A 131 12.21 13.65 14.68
CA GLU A 131 13.40 13.83 15.47
C GLU A 131 13.37 12.67 16.46
N PRO A 132 14.40 11.81 16.47
CA PRO A 132 14.42 10.69 17.37
C PRO A 132 14.30 11.27 18.77
N VAL A 133 13.12 11.13 19.37
CA VAL A 133 12.90 11.54 20.75
C VAL A 133 13.78 10.62 21.56
N ALA A 134 14.95 11.13 21.97
CA ALA A 134 15.90 10.38 22.76
C ALA A 134 15.14 9.83 23.96
N ALA A 135 15.12 8.49 24.09
CA ALA A 135 14.46 7.84 25.21
C ALA A 135 15.02 8.46 26.50
N ARG A 136 14.13 8.97 27.36
CA ARG A 136 14.54 9.60 28.62
C ARG A 136 15.34 8.57 29.42
N GLN A 137 16.62 8.89 29.68
CA GLN A 137 17.44 8.03 30.52
C GLN A 137 16.82 7.98 31.92
N ARG A 138 16.75 6.77 32.49
CA ARG A 138 16.24 6.59 33.84
C ARG A 138 17.19 7.26 34.83
N PRO A 139 16.72 8.06 35.79
CA PRO A 139 17.58 8.74 36.76
C PRO A 139 18.32 7.76 37.68
N VAL A 140 17.81 6.55 37.84
CA VAL A 140 18.44 5.46 38.62
C VAL A 140 18.59 4.24 37.72
N PRO A 141 19.83 3.79 37.42
CA PRO A 141 20.06 2.54 36.71
C PRO A 141 19.40 1.35 37.42
N LEU A 142 18.92 0.38 36.65
CA LEU A 142 18.44 -0.88 37.23
C LEU A 142 19.61 -1.65 37.84
N PRO A 143 19.42 -2.37 38.97
CA PRO A 143 20.42 -3.30 39.46
C PRO A 143 20.70 -4.38 38.40
N SER A 144 21.94 -4.87 38.38
CA SER A 144 22.31 -6.00 37.53
C SER A 144 21.41 -7.19 37.86
N ARG A 145 20.92 -7.86 36.82
CA ARG A 145 20.18 -9.13 36.96
C ARG A 145 21.10 -10.34 37.06
N LEU A 146 22.41 -10.15 36.86
CA LEU A 146 23.38 -11.23 36.90
C LEU A 146 23.73 -11.53 38.36
N THR A 147 23.61 -12.80 38.74
CA THR A 147 24.10 -13.30 40.01
C THR A 147 25.60 -13.61 39.92
N GLU A 148 26.27 -13.75 41.07
CA GLU A 148 27.68 -14.17 41.12
C GLU A 148 27.87 -15.58 40.51
N ALA A 149 26.87 -16.45 40.67
CA ALA A 149 26.85 -17.76 40.03
C ALA A 149 26.82 -17.66 38.50
N ASP A 150 26.03 -16.75 37.94
CA ASP A 150 25.95 -16.52 36.49
C ASP A 150 27.29 -16.01 35.93
N LEU A 151 27.95 -15.11 36.66
CA LEU A 151 29.26 -14.58 36.27
C LEU A 151 30.34 -15.67 36.27
N SER A 152 30.35 -16.52 37.30
CA SER A 152 31.29 -17.63 37.42
C SER A 152 31.08 -18.69 36.32
N ALA A 153 29.81 -19.06 36.07
CA ALA A 153 29.45 -19.99 35.00
C ALA A 153 29.85 -19.45 33.62
N HIS A 154 29.62 -18.15 33.39
CA HIS A 154 30.01 -17.49 32.14
C HIS A 154 31.53 -17.44 31.97
N ALA A 155 32.29 -17.16 33.02
CA ALA A 155 33.76 -17.17 32.98
C ALA A 155 34.31 -18.57 32.64
N ALA A 156 33.75 -19.63 33.24
CA ALA A 156 34.12 -21.00 32.92
C ALA A 156 33.77 -21.39 31.48
N PHE A 157 32.62 -20.96 30.96
CA PHE A 157 32.23 -21.15 29.57
C PHE A 157 33.19 -20.46 28.60
N MET A 158 33.54 -19.21 28.89
CA MET A 158 34.48 -18.41 28.09
C MET A 158 35.89 -19.02 28.03
N ALA A 159 36.37 -19.62 29.13
CA ALA A 159 37.64 -20.34 29.15
C ALA A 159 37.67 -21.52 28.16
N GLY A 160 36.52 -22.14 27.86
CA GLY A 160 36.40 -23.20 26.87
C GLY A 160 36.42 -22.73 25.41
N ILE A 161 36.11 -21.45 25.14
CA ILE A 161 36.09 -20.87 23.79
C ILE A 161 37.50 -20.36 23.38
N GLY A 162 38.33 -19.98 24.36
CA GLY A 162 39.71 -19.54 24.17
C GLY A 162 39.88 -18.03 23.95
N ASP A 163 41.13 -17.59 23.81
CA ASP A 163 41.53 -16.17 23.93
C ASP A 163 40.97 -15.24 22.85
N LYS A 164 40.58 -15.79 21.69
CA LYS A 164 40.01 -15.03 20.56
C LYS A 164 38.51 -14.73 20.71
N ALA A 165 37.88 -15.17 21.79
CA ALA A 165 36.47 -14.92 22.01
C ALA A 165 36.22 -13.40 22.12
N ILE A 166 35.29 -12.89 21.30
CA ILE A 166 34.96 -11.45 21.23
C ILE A 166 34.60 -10.89 22.61
N TRP A 167 33.99 -11.72 23.47
CA TRP A 167 33.59 -11.34 24.82
C TRP A 167 34.76 -10.93 25.72
N ASN A 168 35.97 -11.42 25.49
CA ASN A 168 37.17 -11.02 26.23
C ASN A 168 37.52 -9.53 26.03
N THR A 169 36.97 -8.89 24.99
CA THR A 169 37.10 -7.44 24.74
C THR A 169 36.21 -6.62 25.68
N TYR A 170 35.13 -7.22 26.18
CA TYR A 170 34.08 -6.54 26.97
C TYR A 170 34.09 -6.95 28.44
N LEU A 171 34.88 -7.95 28.83
CA LEU A 171 35.09 -8.31 30.22
C LEU A 171 36.08 -7.34 30.88
N PRO A 172 35.84 -6.91 32.13
CA PRO A 172 36.77 -6.07 32.86
C PRO A 172 38.11 -6.81 33.02
N LYS A 173 39.21 -6.15 32.65
CA LYS A 173 40.55 -6.71 32.86
C LYS A 173 40.87 -6.65 34.36
N PRO A 174 41.60 -7.63 34.90
CA PRO A 174 41.90 -7.71 36.33
C PRO A 174 42.71 -6.53 36.90
N GLU A 175 43.18 -5.60 36.07
CA GLU A 175 43.89 -4.38 36.50
C GLU A 175 42.95 -3.23 36.92
N GLU A 176 41.65 -3.28 36.63
CA GLU A 176 40.71 -2.17 36.92
C GLU A 176 39.81 -2.36 38.14
N THR A 177 39.87 -3.52 38.82
CA THR A 177 39.02 -3.79 40.00
C THR A 177 39.55 -3.20 41.31
N GLY A 178 40.56 -2.32 41.24
CA GLY A 178 41.24 -1.72 42.39
C GLY A 178 40.97 -0.23 42.58
N ALA A 179 39.75 0.25 42.39
CA ALA A 179 39.33 1.57 42.87
C ALA A 179 37.79 1.71 42.91
N ALA A 180 37.19 1.24 44.00
CA ALA A 180 35.92 1.75 44.53
C ALA A 180 35.86 1.44 46.02
#